data_AF-A0A947BK72-F1
#
_entry.id   AF-A0A947BK72-F1
#
_cell.length_a   1.000
_cell.length_b   1.000
_cell.length_c   1.000
_cell.angle_alpha   90.00
_cell.angle_beta   90.00
_cell.angle_gamma   90.00
#
_symmetry.space_group_name_H-M   'P 1'
#
loop_
_entity.id
_entity.type
_entity.pdbx_description
1 polymer ?
#
loop_
_entity_poly.entity_id
_entity_poly.type
_entity_poly.pdbx_seq_one_letter_code
_entity_poly.pdbx_strand_id
1 'polypeptide(L)'
;MIETLRQRKYLQFILLVVFFLILCAVITPSEGNWFWRLPPLIRELPLFINESVYYILYDWWLIDVWDPDIEEYEEKPFMNQVTRSVSGVILFMIEFVREIMLGGVKTIVTFTGWDWATENEWARWPALPWTVVAGGAAILGYALKGPRLALFAGATFCYIAIFGQWEPSMETLSFVLIAAPVSV
;
A
#
# COMPACT_ATOMS: atom_id res chain seq x y z
N MET A 1 6.79 53.73 30.31
CA MET A 1 7.31 53.33 28.97
C MET A 1 7.12 51.83 28.68
N ILE A 2 7.43 50.94 29.64
CA ILE A 2 7.24 49.49 29.46
C ILE A 2 5.75 49.08 29.50
N GLU A 3 4.93 49.75 30.31
CA GLU A 3 3.48 49.45 30.39
C GLU A 3 2.70 49.84 29.12
N THR A 4 3.09 50.94 28.47
CA THR A 4 2.51 51.41 27.19
C THR A 4 2.83 50.50 26.01
N LEU A 5 3.98 49.82 26.04
CA LEU A 5 4.36 48.79 25.05
C LEU A 5 3.56 47.49 25.23
N ARG A 6 3.02 47.22 26.42
CA ARG A 6 2.29 45.97 26.73
C ARG A 6 0.84 46.00 26.26
N GLN A 7 0.19 47.16 26.26
CA GLN A 7 -1.22 47.32 25.84
C GLN A 7 -1.42 47.41 24.33
N ARG A 8 -0.45 47.95 23.57
CA ARG A 8 -0.61 48.29 22.15
C ARG A 8 0.12 47.31 21.24
N LYS A 9 -0.63 46.37 20.65
CA LYS A 9 -0.11 45.32 19.76
C LYS A 9 0.72 45.86 18.58
N TYR A 10 0.36 47.04 18.04
CA TYR A 10 1.11 47.65 16.92
C TYR A 10 2.51 48.12 17.32
N LEU A 11 2.73 48.57 18.56
CA LEU A 11 4.05 49.00 19.03
C LEU A 11 4.97 47.81 19.25
N GLN A 12 4.45 46.68 19.73
CA GLN A 12 5.19 45.42 19.84
C GLN A 12 5.63 44.91 18.47
N PHE A 13 4.73 45.01 17.48
CA PHE A 13 5.04 44.65 16.10
C PHE A 13 6.14 45.53 15.51
N ILE A 14 6.06 46.84 15.66
CA ILE A 14 7.09 47.77 15.19
C ILE A 14 8.44 47.49 15.87
N LEU A 15 8.45 47.25 17.19
CA LEU A 15 9.67 46.93 17.92
C LEU A 15 10.29 45.62 17.43
N LEU A 16 9.48 44.60 17.16
CA LEU A 16 9.94 43.32 16.62
C LEU A 16 10.53 43.48 15.21
N VAL A 17 9.91 44.29 14.35
CA VAL A 17 10.43 44.62 13.01
C VAL A 17 11.77 45.35 13.10
N VAL A 18 11.88 46.35 13.98
CA VAL A 18 13.14 47.07 14.20
C VAL A 18 14.23 46.12 14.69
N PHE A 19 13.92 45.25 15.66
CA PHE A 19 14.84 44.25 16.16
C PHE A 19 15.27 43.24 15.07
N PHE A 20 14.32 42.79 14.25
CA PHE A 20 14.58 41.91 13.11
C PHE A 20 15.52 42.57 12.08
N LEU A 21 15.28 43.84 11.72
CA LEU A 21 16.15 44.59 10.81
C LEU A 21 17.57 44.76 11.37
N ILE A 22 17.69 45.00 12.68
CA ILE A 22 18.99 45.04 13.36
C ILE A 22 19.70 43.68 13.25
N LEU A 23 19.00 42.57 13.50
CA LEU A 23 19.59 41.23 13.36
C LEU A 23 20.06 40.95 11.93
N CYS A 24 19.26 41.31 10.91
CA CYS A 24 19.66 41.17 9.51
C CYS A 24 20.86 42.04 9.13
N ALA A 25 21.03 43.21 9.76
CA ALA A 25 22.17 44.09 9.53
C ALA A 25 23.45 43.61 10.26
N VAL A 26 23.30 43.02 11.45
CA VAL A 26 24.41 42.52 12.28
C VAL A 26 24.92 41.16 11.80
N ILE A 27 24.03 40.27 11.36
CA ILE A 27 24.41 38.94 10.89
C ILE A 27 24.78 39.03 9.41
N THR A 28 26.07 39.06 9.12
CA THR A 28 26.57 39.11 7.74
C THR A 28 26.28 37.80 7.00
N PRO A 29 25.85 37.88 5.72
CA PRO A 29 25.62 36.69 4.90
C PRO A 29 26.93 36.05 4.48
N SER A 30 27.47 35.18 5.33
CA SER A 30 28.66 34.39 5.02
C SER A 30 28.48 32.94 5.43
N GLU A 31 29.01 32.01 4.63
CA GLU A 31 28.83 30.57 4.86
C GLU A 31 29.55 30.05 6.12
N GLY A 32 30.56 30.80 6.59
CA GLY A 32 31.29 30.50 7.83
C GLY A 32 30.70 31.13 9.09
N ASN A 33 29.67 31.97 8.97
CA ASN A 33 29.02 32.57 10.12
C ASN A 33 27.94 31.63 10.67
N TRP A 34 28.22 31.04 11.84
CA TRP A 34 27.32 30.12 12.53
C TRP A 34 25.89 30.68 12.68
N PHE A 35 25.75 31.98 12.94
CA PHE A 35 24.45 32.64 13.12
C PHE A 35 23.71 32.90 11.81
N TRP A 36 24.40 32.85 10.66
CA TRP A 36 23.80 33.01 9.34
C TRP A 36 23.41 31.67 8.70
N ARG A 37 24.28 30.67 8.81
CA ARG A 37 24.02 29.30 8.35
C ARG A 37 24.67 28.33 9.32
N LEU A 38 23.86 27.48 9.94
CA LEU A 38 24.39 26.37 10.74
C LEU A 38 25.18 25.45 9.79
N PRO A 39 26.43 25.09 10.11
CA PRO A 39 27.14 24.08 9.35
C PRO A 39 26.32 22.77 9.38
N PRO A 40 26.33 21.98 8.31
CA PRO A 40 25.53 20.77 8.23
C PRO A 40 26.10 19.68 9.17
N LEU A 41 25.74 19.75 10.44
CA LEU A 41 26.23 18.86 11.51
C LEU A 41 25.81 17.39 11.30
N ILE A 42 24.73 17.15 10.55
CA ILE A 42 24.10 15.83 10.37
C ILE A 42 24.20 15.38 8.90
N ARG A 43 25.21 15.87 8.15
CA ARG A 43 25.38 15.55 6.72
C ARG A 43 25.57 14.05 6.45
N GLU A 44 26.20 13.34 7.39
CA GLU A 44 26.55 11.92 7.22
C GLU A 44 25.38 10.98 7.48
N LEU A 45 24.36 11.41 8.22
CA LEU A 45 23.23 10.56 8.59
C LEU A 45 22.36 10.15 7.39
N PRO A 46 21.98 11.06 6.46
CA PRO A 46 21.27 10.65 5.24
C PRO A 46 22.07 9.65 4.39
N LEU A 47 23.39 9.82 4.30
CA LEU A 47 24.25 8.90 3.56
C LEU A 47 24.30 7.53 4.23
N PHE A 48 24.51 7.50 5.54
CA PHE A 48 24.51 6.26 6.31
C PHE A 48 23.19 5.49 6.16
N ILE A 49 22.04 6.18 6.22
CA ILE A 49 20.73 5.56 6.01
C ILE A 49 20.63 4.98 4.60
N ASN A 50 21.03 5.74 3.58
CA ASN A 50 20.97 5.30 2.20
C ASN A 50 21.83 4.04 1.96
N GLU A 51 23.10 4.07 2.37
CA GLU A 51 24.01 2.93 2.23
C GLU A 51 23.51 1.71 3.01
N SER A 52 22.97 1.92 4.22
CA SER A 52 22.41 0.82 5.02
C SER A 52 21.21 0.17 4.33
N VAL A 53 20.28 0.98 3.80
CA VAL A 53 19.09 0.45 3.10
C VAL A 53 19.50 -0.22 1.80
N TYR A 54 20.44 0.36 1.05
CA TYR A 54 20.97 -0.22 -0.18
C TYR A 54 21.61 -1.58 0.09
N TYR A 55 22.51 -1.64 1.07
CA TYR A 55 23.16 -2.87 1.49
C TYR A 55 22.12 -3.91 1.92
N ILE A 56 21.11 -3.55 2.73
CA ILE A 56 20.05 -4.49 3.12
C ILE A 56 19.29 -5.03 1.91
N LEU A 57 18.92 -4.17 0.97
CA LEU A 57 18.09 -4.55 -0.16
C LEU A 57 18.84 -5.41 -1.19
N TYR A 58 20.13 -5.16 -1.40
CA TYR A 58 20.88 -5.78 -2.49
C TYR A 58 21.97 -6.75 -2.03
N ASP A 59 22.67 -6.48 -0.92
CA ASP A 59 23.93 -7.15 -0.59
C ASP A 59 23.93 -7.93 0.75
N TRP A 60 23.00 -7.65 1.66
CA TRP A 60 23.04 -8.15 3.05
C TRP A 60 23.02 -9.67 3.15
N TRP A 61 22.29 -10.31 2.24
CA TRP A 61 22.28 -11.76 2.11
C TRP A 61 21.87 -12.14 0.69
N LEU A 62 22.83 -12.65 -0.08
CA LEU A 62 22.58 -13.22 -1.41
C LEU A 62 22.28 -14.72 -1.28
N ILE A 63 21.25 -15.17 -1.97
CA ILE A 63 20.87 -16.58 -2.04
C ILE A 63 20.96 -17.07 -3.49
N ASP A 64 21.53 -18.25 -3.68
CA ASP A 64 21.59 -18.92 -4.98
C ASP A 64 20.23 -19.54 -5.28
N VAL A 65 19.54 -18.98 -6.27
CA VAL A 65 18.24 -19.48 -6.73
C VAL A 65 18.43 -20.13 -8.09
N TRP A 66 18.06 -21.41 -8.18
CA TRP A 66 18.07 -22.12 -9.46
C TRP A 66 17.07 -21.49 -10.42
N ASP A 67 17.56 -21.06 -11.59
CA ASP A 67 16.71 -20.56 -12.65
C ASP A 67 16.58 -21.63 -13.76
N PRO A 68 15.39 -22.23 -13.94
CA PRO A 68 15.18 -23.30 -14.90
C PRO A 68 15.27 -22.84 -16.36
N ASP A 69 15.17 -21.54 -16.66
CA ASP A 69 15.21 -21.02 -18.04
C ASP A 69 16.64 -20.94 -18.57
N ILE A 70 17.61 -20.67 -17.69
CA ILE A 70 19.04 -20.57 -18.02
C ILE A 70 19.87 -21.76 -17.51
N GLU A 71 19.23 -22.71 -16.81
CA GLU A 71 19.86 -23.89 -16.21
C GLU A 71 21.08 -23.55 -15.31
N GLU A 72 21.02 -22.42 -14.61
CA GLU A 72 22.10 -21.94 -13.75
C GLU A 72 21.57 -21.35 -12.44
N TYR A 73 22.42 -21.30 -11.42
CA TYR A 73 22.12 -20.62 -10.16
C TYR A 73 22.38 -19.12 -10.32
N GLU A 74 21.35 -18.30 -10.10
CA GLU A 74 21.46 -16.84 -10.09
C GLU A 74 21.46 -16.34 -8.64
N GLU A 75 22.44 -15.49 -8.31
CA GLU A 75 22.51 -14.81 -7.02
C GLU A 75 21.40 -13.74 -6.96
N LYS A 76 20.38 -13.97 -6.12
CA LYS A 76 19.28 -13.03 -5.90
C LYS A 76 19.34 -12.45 -4.48
N PRO A 77 19.05 -11.15 -4.30
CA PRO A 77 18.98 -10.58 -2.96
C PRO A 77 17.85 -11.21 -2.15
N PHE A 78 18.15 -11.63 -0.92
CA PHE A 78 17.17 -12.22 -0.01
C PHE A 78 15.94 -11.31 0.18
N MET A 79 16.16 -9.99 0.29
CA MET A 79 15.06 -9.04 0.47
C MET A 79 14.12 -9.00 -0.73
N ASN A 80 14.62 -9.21 -1.96
CA ASN A 80 13.77 -9.34 -3.15
C ASN A 80 12.91 -10.61 -3.09
N GLN A 81 13.46 -11.71 -2.60
CA GLN A 81 12.71 -12.96 -2.42
C GLN A 81 11.61 -12.79 -1.36
N VAL A 82 11.90 -12.10 -0.26
CA VAL A 82 10.93 -11.79 0.79
C VAL A 82 9.79 -10.93 0.24
N THR A 83 10.10 -9.83 -0.46
CA THR A 83 9.06 -8.95 -1.01
C THR A 83 8.20 -9.68 -2.04
N ARG A 84 8.81 -10.48 -2.93
CA ARG A 84 8.07 -11.34 -3.86
C ARG A 84 7.23 -12.38 -3.17
N SER A 85 7.70 -12.99 -2.08
CA SER A 85 6.91 -13.94 -1.29
C SER A 85 5.70 -13.25 -0.66
N VAL A 86 5.88 -12.06 -0.08
CA VAL A 86 4.76 -11.29 0.50
C VAL A 86 3.76 -10.90 -0.59
N SER A 87 4.23 -10.41 -1.74
CA SER A 87 3.37 -10.13 -2.89
C SER A 87 2.64 -11.38 -3.39
N GLY A 88 3.30 -12.53 -3.44
CA GLY A 88 2.73 -13.81 -3.84
C GLY A 88 1.62 -14.27 -2.89
N VAL A 89 1.79 -14.11 -1.58
CA VAL A 89 0.75 -14.43 -0.58
C VAL A 89 -0.47 -13.53 -0.75
N ILE A 90 -0.28 -12.23 -0.93
CA ILE A 90 -1.38 -11.29 -1.15
C ILE A 90 -2.11 -11.61 -2.46
N LEU A 91 -1.36 -11.86 -3.54
CA LEU A 91 -1.93 -12.24 -4.82
C LEU A 91 -2.74 -13.54 -4.72
N PHE A 92 -2.20 -14.55 -4.02
CA PHE A 92 -2.90 -15.80 -3.77
C PHE A 92 -4.22 -15.58 -3.01
N MET A 93 -4.23 -14.72 -1.98
CA MET A 93 -5.47 -14.38 -1.26
C MET A 93 -6.51 -13.71 -2.17
N ILE A 94 -6.08 -12.79 -3.05
CA ILE A 94 -6.96 -12.13 -4.01
C ILE A 94 -7.51 -13.13 -5.03
N GLU A 95 -6.64 -13.96 -5.61
CA GLU A 95 -7.02 -14.99 -6.57
C GLU A 95 -7.95 -16.01 -5.93
N PHE A 96 -7.72 -16.39 -4.67
CA PHE A 96 -8.61 -17.28 -3.92
C PHE A 96 -10.04 -16.74 -3.82
N VAL A 97 -10.19 -15.48 -3.38
CA VAL A 97 -11.52 -14.86 -3.32
C VAL A 97 -12.13 -14.71 -4.71
N ARG A 98 -11.33 -14.32 -5.71
CA ARG A 98 -11.80 -14.18 -7.10
C ARG A 98 -12.30 -15.49 -7.67
N GLU A 99 -11.57 -16.58 -7.51
CA GLU A 99 -11.93 -17.89 -8.05
C GLU A 99 -13.15 -18.49 -7.35
N ILE A 100 -13.38 -18.17 -6.08
CA ILE A 100 -14.65 -18.51 -5.42
C ILE A 100 -15.83 -17.81 -6.12
N MET A 101 -15.66 -16.56 -6.55
CA MET A 101 -16.75 -15.76 -7.13
C MET A 101 -16.96 -16.02 -8.64
N LEU A 102 -15.88 -16.19 -9.39
CA LEU A 102 -15.89 -16.28 -10.86
C LEU A 102 -15.56 -17.69 -11.38
N GLY A 103 -15.14 -18.60 -10.51
CA GLY A 103 -14.54 -19.86 -10.91
C GLY A 103 -13.09 -19.68 -11.36
N GLY A 104 -12.34 -20.76 -11.37
CA GLY A 104 -10.93 -20.73 -11.77
C GLY A 104 -10.17 -22.00 -11.47
N VAL A 105 -8.85 -21.95 -11.60
CA VAL A 105 -7.96 -23.12 -11.44
C VAL A 105 -6.62 -22.75 -10.80
N LYS A 106 -6.26 -21.47 -10.74
CA LYS A 106 -4.97 -20.97 -10.24
C LYS A 106 -4.73 -21.33 -8.79
N THR A 107 -5.76 -21.30 -7.95
CA THR A 107 -5.63 -21.73 -6.55
C THR A 107 -5.19 -23.19 -6.44
N ILE A 108 -5.78 -24.05 -7.26
CA ILE A 108 -5.48 -25.48 -7.30
C ILE A 108 -4.09 -25.70 -7.89
N VAL A 109 -3.78 -25.02 -9.00
CA VAL A 109 -2.46 -25.04 -9.67
C VAL A 109 -1.35 -24.62 -8.72
N THR A 110 -1.59 -23.66 -7.82
CA THR A 110 -0.58 -23.20 -6.86
C THR A 110 -0.12 -24.33 -5.94
N PHE A 111 -0.97 -25.33 -5.65
CA PHE A 111 -0.63 -26.48 -4.81
C PHE A 111 -0.32 -27.76 -5.58
N THR A 112 -0.72 -27.85 -6.85
CA THR A 112 -0.64 -29.11 -7.65
C THR A 112 0.25 -29.01 -8.88
N GLY A 113 0.53 -27.80 -9.37
CA GLY A 113 1.25 -27.54 -10.62
C GLY A 113 0.32 -27.48 -11.84
N TRP A 114 0.82 -26.89 -12.92
CA TRP A 114 0.08 -26.73 -14.17
C TRP A 114 -0.19 -28.07 -14.85
N ASP A 115 0.82 -28.96 -14.90
CA ASP A 115 0.72 -30.26 -15.57
C ASP A 115 -0.43 -31.10 -15.00
N TRP A 116 -0.52 -31.18 -13.67
CA TRP A 116 -1.57 -31.93 -12.98
C TRP A 116 -2.97 -31.34 -13.21
N ALA A 117 -3.09 -30.00 -13.15
CA ALA A 117 -4.36 -29.31 -13.33
C ALA A 117 -4.89 -29.40 -14.77
N THR A 118 -3.99 -29.49 -15.76
CA THR A 118 -4.36 -29.72 -17.16
C THR A 118 -4.87 -31.15 -17.39
N GLU A 119 -4.28 -32.14 -16.73
CA GLU A 119 -4.75 -33.53 -16.78
C GLU A 119 -6.11 -33.73 -16.09
N ASN A 120 -6.40 -32.96 -15.05
CA ASN A 120 -7.61 -33.07 -14.24
C ASN A 120 -8.58 -31.91 -14.47
N GLU A 121 -9.23 -31.86 -15.64
CA GLU A 121 -10.18 -30.78 -15.97
C GLU A 121 -11.39 -30.67 -15.02
N TRP A 122 -11.70 -31.74 -14.28
CA TRP A 122 -12.74 -31.75 -13.25
C TRP A 122 -12.35 -30.95 -12.00
N ALA A 123 -11.06 -30.76 -11.76
CA ALA A 123 -10.52 -30.02 -10.62
C ALA A 123 -10.47 -28.51 -10.92
N ARG A 124 -11.57 -27.97 -11.46
CA ARG A 124 -11.78 -26.53 -11.63
C ARG A 124 -12.76 -26.04 -10.59
N TRP A 125 -12.48 -24.90 -9.99
CA TRP A 125 -13.41 -24.25 -9.08
C TRP A 125 -14.65 -23.78 -9.86
N PRO A 126 -15.86 -24.28 -9.52
CA PRO A 126 -17.06 -23.76 -10.12
C PRO A 126 -17.33 -22.34 -9.61
N ALA A 127 -17.78 -21.46 -10.51
CA ALA A 127 -18.21 -20.12 -10.14
C ALA A 127 -19.44 -20.16 -9.23
N LEU A 128 -19.46 -19.33 -8.20
CA LEU A 128 -20.66 -19.15 -7.40
C LEU A 128 -21.77 -18.46 -8.22
N PRO A 129 -23.03 -18.94 -8.13
CA PRO A 129 -24.15 -18.23 -8.75
C PRO A 129 -24.27 -16.81 -8.22
N TRP A 130 -24.55 -15.85 -9.10
CA TRP A 130 -24.69 -14.43 -8.73
C TRP A 130 -25.73 -14.20 -7.64
N THR A 131 -26.77 -15.03 -7.58
CA THR A 131 -27.83 -14.97 -6.57
C THR A 131 -27.30 -15.27 -5.17
N VAL A 132 -26.35 -16.20 -5.04
CA VAL A 132 -25.71 -16.54 -3.78
C VAL A 132 -24.84 -15.39 -3.31
N VAL A 133 -24.06 -14.80 -4.21
CA VAL A 133 -23.19 -13.66 -3.90
C VAL A 133 -24.02 -12.42 -3.54
N ALA A 134 -25.06 -12.09 -4.32
CA ALA A 134 -25.97 -10.98 -4.04
C ALA A 134 -26.75 -11.18 -2.73
N GLY A 135 -27.23 -12.39 -2.48
CA GLY A 135 -27.88 -12.76 -1.23
C GLY A 135 -26.94 -12.66 -0.03
N GLY A 136 -25.71 -13.16 -0.17
CA GLY A 136 -24.66 -13.05 0.85
C GLY A 136 -24.33 -11.58 1.16
N ALA A 137 -24.19 -10.73 0.13
CA ALA A 137 -23.97 -9.30 0.30
C ALA A 137 -25.15 -8.60 1.00
N ALA A 138 -26.39 -8.98 0.68
CA ALA A 138 -27.58 -8.46 1.35
C ALA A 138 -27.65 -8.89 2.83
N ILE A 139 -27.34 -10.15 3.14
CA ILE A 139 -27.29 -10.68 4.51
C ILE A 139 -26.19 -9.97 5.32
N LEU A 140 -24.99 -9.80 4.74
CA LEU A 140 -23.90 -9.05 5.37
C LEU A 140 -24.30 -7.58 5.60
N GLY A 141 -24.93 -6.94 4.62
CA GLY A 141 -25.45 -5.58 4.76
C GLY A 141 -26.51 -5.47 5.86
N TYR A 142 -27.37 -6.48 6.00
CA TYR A 142 -28.34 -6.56 7.10
C TYR A 142 -27.66 -6.64 8.46
N ALA A 143 -26.66 -7.52 8.60
CA ALA A 143 -25.92 -7.71 9.85
C ALA A 143 -25.16 -6.44 10.28
N LEU A 144 -24.67 -5.64 9.34
CA LEU A 144 -23.89 -4.43 9.63
C LEU A 144 -24.74 -3.20 10.00
N LYS A 145 -25.84 -2.94 9.28
CA LYS A 145 -26.62 -1.68 9.44
C LYS A 145 -28.13 -1.85 9.22
N GLY A 146 -28.64 -3.08 9.26
CA GLY A 146 -30.06 -3.37 9.16
C GLY A 146 -30.63 -3.33 7.72
N PRO A 147 -31.98 -3.29 7.58
CA PRO A 147 -32.67 -3.61 6.32
C PRO A 147 -32.39 -2.62 5.17
N ARG A 148 -32.10 -1.35 5.49
CA ARG A 148 -31.79 -0.34 4.46
C ARG A 148 -30.49 -0.65 3.72
N LEU A 149 -29.45 -1.08 4.44
CA LEU A 149 -28.16 -1.43 3.84
C LEU A 149 -28.25 -2.77 3.10
N ALA A 150 -29.01 -3.74 3.64
CA ALA A 150 -29.28 -5.01 2.99
C ALA A 150 -29.89 -4.83 1.59
N LEU A 151 -30.94 -4.00 1.50
CA LEU A 151 -31.64 -3.74 0.24
C LEU A 151 -30.75 -2.98 -0.74
N PHE A 152 -29.99 -2.00 -0.25
CA PHE A 152 -29.03 -1.26 -1.09
C PHE A 152 -27.95 -2.19 -1.66
N ALA A 153 -27.27 -2.97 -0.81
CA ALA A 153 -26.22 -3.89 -1.22
C ALA A 153 -26.76 -4.94 -2.20
N GLY A 154 -27.88 -5.60 -1.88
CA GLY A 154 -28.51 -6.57 -2.77
C GLY A 154 -28.89 -5.96 -4.12
N ALA A 155 -29.51 -4.77 -4.12
CA ALA A 155 -29.87 -4.07 -5.35
C ALA A 155 -28.65 -3.72 -6.22
N THR A 156 -27.53 -3.31 -5.62
CA THR A 156 -26.29 -3.03 -6.35
C THR A 156 -25.73 -4.28 -7.03
N PHE A 157 -25.66 -5.41 -6.34
CA PHE A 157 -25.19 -6.66 -6.94
C PHE A 157 -26.14 -7.18 -8.04
N CYS A 158 -27.46 -7.06 -7.83
CA CYS A 158 -28.44 -7.34 -8.87
C CYS A 158 -28.26 -6.43 -10.10
N TYR A 159 -28.04 -5.13 -9.88
CA TYR A 159 -27.76 -4.18 -10.95
C TYR A 159 -26.55 -4.62 -11.78
N ILE A 160 -25.42 -4.94 -11.13
CA ILE A 160 -24.21 -5.41 -11.82
C ILE A 160 -24.49 -6.66 -12.67
N ALA A 161 -25.24 -7.62 -12.11
CA ALA A 161 -25.60 -8.85 -12.83
C ALA A 161 -26.48 -8.57 -14.05
N ILE A 162 -27.48 -7.69 -13.93
CA ILE A 162 -28.40 -7.34 -15.03
C ILE A 162 -27.66 -6.66 -16.19
N PHE A 163 -26.67 -5.81 -15.89
CA PHE A 163 -25.89 -5.09 -16.90
C PHE A 163 -24.71 -5.92 -17.47
N GLY A 164 -24.55 -7.18 -17.05
CA GLY A 164 -23.50 -8.06 -17.55
C GLY A 164 -22.08 -7.67 -17.13
N GLN A 165 -21.94 -6.81 -16.10
CA GLN A 165 -20.63 -6.34 -15.61
C GLN A 165 -20.11 -7.20 -14.44
N TRP A 166 -20.55 -8.45 -14.35
CA TRP A 166 -20.27 -9.33 -13.21
C TRP A 166 -18.77 -9.59 -13.05
N GLU A 167 -18.14 -10.13 -14.09
CA GLU A 167 -16.70 -10.45 -14.11
C GLU A 167 -15.81 -9.26 -13.70
N PRO A 168 -15.82 -8.10 -14.38
CA PRO A 168 -14.96 -6.98 -14.01
C PRO A 168 -15.27 -6.43 -12.59
N SER A 169 -16.53 -6.52 -12.15
CA SER A 169 -16.91 -6.07 -10.81
C SER A 169 -16.40 -7.01 -9.71
N MET A 170 -16.48 -8.33 -9.91
CA MET A 170 -15.98 -9.30 -8.93
C MET A 170 -14.45 -9.29 -8.86
N GLU A 171 -13.76 -9.04 -9.97
CA GLU A 171 -12.31 -8.81 -9.96
C GLU A 171 -11.95 -7.61 -9.09
N THR A 172 -12.62 -6.48 -9.29
CA THR A 172 -12.41 -5.28 -8.47
C THR A 172 -12.73 -5.53 -7.00
N LEU A 173 -13.84 -6.24 -6.72
CA LEU A 173 -14.22 -6.59 -5.36
C LEU A 173 -13.17 -7.47 -4.68
N SER A 174 -12.59 -8.45 -5.40
CA SER A 174 -11.55 -9.33 -4.87
C SER A 174 -10.31 -8.56 -4.42
N PHE A 175 -9.91 -7.53 -5.18
CA PHE A 175 -8.83 -6.64 -4.79
C PHE A 175 -9.18 -5.84 -3.55
N VAL A 176 -10.35 -5.19 -3.51
CA VAL A 176 -10.75 -4.34 -2.39
C VAL A 176 -10.92 -5.12 -1.09
N LEU A 177 -11.50 -6.33 -1.16
CA LEU A 177 -11.72 -7.19 0.02
C LEU A 177 -10.42 -7.58 0.73
N ILE A 178 -9.32 -7.75 0.00
CA ILE A 178 -8.02 -8.09 0.57
C ILE A 178 -7.19 -6.84 0.86
N ALA A 179 -7.15 -5.89 -0.07
CA ALA A 179 -6.32 -4.70 0.05
C ALA A 179 -6.76 -3.79 1.21
N ALA A 180 -8.07 -3.62 1.44
CA ALA A 180 -8.55 -2.71 2.48
C ALA A 180 -8.16 -3.17 3.90
N PRO A 181 -8.37 -4.44 4.31
CA PRO A 181 -7.90 -4.91 5.62
C PRO A 181 -6.38 -4.93 5.76
N VAL A 182 -5.64 -5.23 4.70
CA VAL A 182 -4.16 -5.26 4.73
C VAL A 182 -3.57 -3.84 4.91
N SER A 183 -4.32 -2.80 4.53
CA SER A 183 -3.87 -1.40 4.63
C SER A 183 -4.03 -0.76 6.01
N VAL A 184 -4.82 -1.37 6.92
CA VAL A 184 -5.14 -0.84 8.26
C VAL A 184 -4.25 -1.49 9.31
#